data_AF-A0A6V8KRP5-F1
#
_entry.id   AF-A0A6V8KRP5-F1
#
_cell.length_a   1.000
_cell.length_b   1.000
_cell.length_c   1.000
_cell.angle_alpha   90.00
_cell.angle_beta   90.00
_cell.angle_gamma   90.00
#
_symmetry.space_group_name_H-M   'P 1'
#
loop_
_entity.id
_entity.type
_entity.pdbx_description
1 polymer ?
#
loop_
_entity_poly.entity_id
_entity_poly.type
_entity_poly.pdbx_seq_one_letter_code
_entity_poly.pdbx_strand_id
1 'polypeptide(L)'
;MFRALLPAFILAVPQPSASPTPPAPPPDPTTGGCTPGQGGVPDSIVGEVLCGTWAGDVTGAAWQLVRDRWPLLLGAVAALIVLRVGWSRWRRVVWRTHAAQGRWLAITPPVTATPAATVGLWRLLATALPAPRWWSLRPARLVWEVAADPGGLRAGLWLPPGVNPTAVLRLLQRGWPGVRAEQTRPPRVPTTGAVAALAVWPTQPEWLPLVDAAAPPPVRRGVDAGAPQDDRLRAVYDGLASAGRTGGGLLQVHISRAPAHRLRVLRQAMTNPDRARHRPEAPQPAPPAYSRRHCASGL
;
A
#
# COMPACT_ATOMS: atom_id res chain seq x y z
N MET A 1 54.15 -2.55 30.90
CA MET A 1 54.17 -1.22 30.26
C MET A 1 53.27 -0.32 31.10
N PHE A 2 53.90 0.66 31.73
CA PHE A 2 53.40 1.52 32.82
C PHE A 2 52.71 2.79 32.28
N ARG A 3 51.95 3.48 33.16
CA ARG A 3 51.37 4.85 33.10
C ARG A 3 49.86 4.90 32.77
N ALA A 4 49.02 5.65 33.50
CA ALA A 4 49.24 6.49 34.67
C ALA A 4 47.92 6.66 35.44
N LEU A 5 48.00 6.44 36.76
CA LEU A 5 47.09 6.98 37.77
C LEU A 5 47.49 8.44 38.00
N LEU A 6 46.52 9.35 37.94
CA LEU A 6 46.65 10.72 38.43
C LEU A 6 45.61 10.93 39.53
N PRO A 7 46.03 11.34 40.75
CA PRO A 7 45.15 11.75 41.82
C PRO A 7 44.89 13.26 41.69
N ALA A 8 43.67 13.72 41.94
CA ALA A 8 43.43 15.15 42.12
C ALA A 8 42.25 15.43 43.07
N PHE A 9 42.65 15.85 44.27
CA PHE A 9 42.13 16.99 45.03
C PHE A 9 40.63 17.08 45.33
N ILE A 10 40.27 16.65 46.54
CA ILE A 10 39.11 17.14 47.29
C ILE A 10 39.46 18.54 47.81
N LEU A 11 38.92 19.58 47.18
CA LEU A 11 38.85 20.92 47.78
C LEU A 11 37.63 20.96 48.71
N ALA A 12 37.91 20.97 50.02
CA ALA A 12 36.91 21.28 51.04
C ALA A 12 36.52 22.76 50.90
N VAL A 13 35.26 23.00 50.51
CA VAL A 13 34.66 24.33 50.53
C VAL A 13 34.14 24.60 51.95
N PRO A 14 34.49 25.75 52.58
CA PRO A 14 33.97 26.09 53.90
C PRO A 14 32.45 26.30 53.85
N GLN A 15 31.73 25.66 54.78
CA GLN A 15 30.30 25.88 55.02
C GLN A 15 30.04 27.34 55.40
N PRO A 16 29.21 28.09 54.67
CA PRO A 16 28.71 29.37 55.15
C PRO A 16 27.74 29.14 56.30
N SER A 17 27.96 29.87 57.39
CA SER A 17 27.11 29.93 58.58
C SER A 17 25.66 30.26 58.22
N ALA A 18 24.75 29.49 58.80
CA ALA A 18 23.31 29.71 58.70
C ALA A 18 22.95 31.11 59.21
N SER A 19 22.43 31.95 58.31
CA SER A 19 21.71 33.16 58.68
C SER A 19 20.25 32.79 59.01
N PRO A 20 19.62 33.42 60.02
CA PRO A 20 18.25 33.13 60.41
C PRO A 20 17.28 33.48 59.27
N THR A 21 16.53 32.46 58.84
CA THR A 21 15.47 32.57 57.84
C THR A 21 14.35 33.49 58.35
N PRO A 22 13.88 34.47 57.55
CA PRO A 22 12.70 35.26 57.89
C PRO A 22 11.44 34.37 57.94
N PRO A 23 10.43 34.72 58.75
CA PRO A 23 9.20 33.95 58.86
C PRO A 23 8.50 33.89 57.50
N ALA A 24 8.09 32.67 57.12
CA ALA A 24 7.41 32.39 55.87
C ALA A 24 6.11 33.22 55.76
N PRO A 25 5.82 33.83 54.60
CA PRO A 25 4.53 34.43 54.36
C PRO A 25 3.42 33.36 54.42
N PRO A 26 2.19 33.74 54.84
CA PRO A 26 1.05 32.83 54.85
C PRO A 26 0.78 32.30 53.43
N PRO A 27 0.33 31.04 53.29
CA PRO A 27 0.11 30.44 51.98
C PRO A 27 -1.02 31.17 51.25
N ASP A 28 -0.72 31.71 50.08
CA ASP A 28 -1.72 32.28 49.17
C ASP A 28 -2.72 31.18 48.73
N PRO A 29 -4.04 31.40 48.87
CA PRO A 29 -5.06 30.43 48.51
C PRO A 29 -5.40 30.52 47.01
N THR A 30 -4.44 30.31 46.12
CA THR A 30 -4.74 30.09 44.69
C THR A 30 -3.60 29.38 43.99
N THR A 31 -3.73 28.07 43.85
CA THR A 31 -3.63 27.31 42.59
C THR A 31 -3.88 25.86 43.00
N GLY A 32 -5.11 25.38 42.83
CA GLY A 32 -5.48 23.99 43.13
C GLY A 32 -4.74 23.05 42.19
N GLY A 33 -3.49 22.71 42.54
CA GLY A 33 -2.74 21.65 41.90
C GLY A 33 -3.48 20.34 42.13
N CYS A 34 -3.84 19.68 41.04
CA CYS A 34 -4.43 18.35 41.10
C CYS A 34 -3.38 17.40 41.70
N THR A 35 -3.58 17.00 42.95
CA THR A 35 -2.77 16.00 43.64
C THR A 35 -3.51 14.66 43.61
N PRO A 36 -2.91 13.59 43.05
CA PRO A 36 -3.49 12.25 43.10
C PRO A 36 -3.85 11.86 44.55
N GLY A 37 -5.02 11.28 44.76
CA GLY A 37 -5.52 10.90 46.08
C GLY A 37 -6.31 11.99 46.82
N GLN A 38 -6.39 13.22 46.30
CA GLN A 38 -7.13 14.32 46.92
C GLN A 38 -8.30 14.79 46.03
N GLY A 39 -9.43 15.14 46.64
CA GLY A 39 -10.60 15.67 45.90
C GLY A 39 -11.36 14.66 45.02
N GLY A 40 -11.27 13.35 45.29
CA GLY A 40 -11.98 12.30 44.54
C GLY A 40 -11.23 11.77 43.33
N VAL A 41 -10.01 12.25 43.09
CA VAL A 41 -9.09 11.69 42.08
C VAL A 41 -8.46 10.42 42.65
N PRO A 42 -8.58 9.26 41.98
CA PRO A 42 -8.04 8.00 42.50
C PRO A 42 -6.51 8.05 42.56
N ASP A 43 -5.92 7.54 43.64
CA ASP A 43 -4.47 7.40 43.83
C ASP A 43 -3.93 6.23 42.98
N SER A 44 -3.96 6.41 41.67
CA SER A 44 -3.60 5.42 40.66
C SER A 44 -3.08 6.11 39.41
N ILE A 45 -2.52 5.35 38.47
CA ILE A 45 -2.04 5.85 37.17
C ILE A 45 -3.13 6.69 36.46
N VAL A 46 -4.41 6.38 36.66
CA VAL A 46 -5.54 7.16 36.10
C VAL A 46 -5.64 8.55 36.71
N GLY A 47 -5.37 8.69 38.02
CA GLY A 47 -5.33 9.98 38.71
C GLY A 47 -4.12 10.84 38.33
N GLU A 48 -2.96 10.22 38.16
CA GLU A 48 -1.74 10.90 37.66
C GLU A 48 -1.91 11.43 36.23
N VAL A 49 -2.59 10.67 35.36
CA VAL A 49 -2.92 11.10 33.99
C VAL A 49 -3.93 12.25 34.01
N LEU A 50 -4.91 12.22 34.91
CA LEU A 50 -5.90 13.30 35.07
C LEU A 50 -5.29 14.59 35.62
N CYS A 51 -4.25 14.48 36.46
CA CYS A 51 -3.55 15.63 37.03
C CYS A 51 -2.42 16.19 36.15
N GLY A 52 -2.08 15.54 35.03
CA GLY A 52 -1.07 16.00 34.07
C GLY A 52 0.39 15.90 34.56
N THR A 53 0.63 15.39 35.77
CA THR A 53 1.96 15.21 36.37
C THR A 53 2.76 14.10 35.67
N TRP A 54 2.07 13.13 35.08
CA TRP A 54 2.67 12.03 34.32
C TRP A 54 3.58 12.51 33.17
N ALA A 55 3.28 13.65 32.54
CA ALA A 55 4.08 14.16 31.42
C ALA A 55 5.52 14.57 31.84
N GLY A 56 5.70 15.06 33.06
CA GLY A 56 7.02 15.45 33.59
C GLY A 56 7.87 14.24 33.96
N ASP A 57 7.29 13.27 34.65
CA ASP A 57 8.03 12.10 35.15
C ASP A 57 8.40 11.13 34.02
N VAL A 58 7.52 10.97 33.03
CA VAL A 58 7.81 10.12 31.87
C VAL A 58 8.90 10.71 31.00
N THR A 59 8.93 12.03 30.81
CA THR A 59 9.97 12.68 30.00
C THR A 59 11.33 12.62 30.69
N GLY A 60 11.38 12.81 32.02
CA GLY A 60 12.61 12.66 32.81
C GLY A 60 13.17 11.23 32.80
N ALA A 61 12.31 10.23 33.07
CA ALA A 61 12.72 8.82 33.05
C ALA A 61 13.13 8.35 31.64
N ALA A 62 12.39 8.77 30.60
CA ALA A 62 12.76 8.48 29.22
C ALA A 62 14.10 9.12 28.84
N TRP A 63 14.37 10.35 29.31
CA TRP A 63 15.62 11.04 29.02
C TRP A 63 16.83 10.34 29.64
N GLN A 64 16.73 9.88 30.90
CA GLN A 64 17.80 9.11 31.54
C GLN A 64 18.01 7.76 30.84
N LEU A 65 16.91 7.06 30.49
CA LEU A 65 16.99 5.80 29.75
C LEU A 65 17.68 5.98 28.39
N VAL A 66 17.32 7.03 27.65
CA VAL A 66 17.96 7.37 26.38
C VAL A 66 19.43 7.67 26.60
N ARG A 67 19.79 8.48 27.60
CA ARG A 67 21.18 8.87 27.86
C ARG A 67 22.06 7.68 28.25
N ASP A 68 21.54 6.75 29.04
CA ASP A 68 22.32 5.59 29.52
C ASP A 68 22.36 4.44 28.49
N ARG A 69 21.34 4.34 27.62
CA ARG A 69 21.17 3.21 26.69
C ARG A 69 21.25 3.61 25.21
N TRP A 70 21.62 4.84 24.87
CA TRP A 70 21.72 5.29 23.47
C TRP A 70 22.57 4.38 22.55
N PRO A 71 23.72 3.80 22.95
CA PRO A 71 24.47 2.93 22.03
C PRO A 71 23.71 1.64 21.73
N LEU A 72 22.95 1.10 22.69
CA LEU A 72 22.10 -0.08 22.48
C LEU A 72 20.91 0.24 21.58
N LEU A 73 20.30 1.42 21.74
CA LEU A 73 19.24 1.89 20.85
C LEU A 73 19.74 2.04 19.41
N LEU A 74 20.92 2.65 19.21
CA LEU A 74 21.54 2.74 17.89
C LEU A 74 21.88 1.36 17.31
N GLY A 75 22.40 0.44 18.14
CA GLY A 75 22.66 -0.94 17.73
C GLY A 75 21.38 -1.65 17.29
N ALA A 76 20.28 -1.48 18.03
CA ALA A 76 18.98 -2.05 17.68
C ALA A 76 18.40 -1.47 16.38
N VAL A 77 18.48 -0.15 16.19
CA VAL A 77 18.06 0.52 14.95
C VAL A 77 18.90 0.05 13.76
N ALA A 78 20.22 -0.01 13.91
CA ALA A 78 21.12 -0.50 12.87
C ALA A 78 20.81 -1.97 12.50
N ALA A 79 20.60 -2.84 13.49
CA ALA A 79 20.21 -4.24 13.26
C ALA A 79 18.88 -4.34 12.51
N LEU A 80 17.88 -3.52 12.87
CA LEU A 80 16.58 -3.48 12.19
C LEU A 80 16.71 -3.02 10.73
N ILE A 81 17.55 -2.02 10.46
CA ILE A 81 17.85 -1.55 9.10
C ILE A 81 18.51 -2.66 8.29
N VAL A 82 19.54 -3.32 8.84
CA VAL A 82 20.22 -4.45 8.18
C VAL A 82 19.25 -5.59 7.87
N LEU A 83 18.42 -5.98 8.84
CA LEU A 83 17.41 -7.02 8.65
C LEU A 83 16.40 -6.62 7.56
N ARG A 84 15.91 -5.38 7.58
CA ARG A 84 14.94 -4.88 6.59
C ARG A 84 15.55 -4.80 5.19
N VAL A 85 16.79 -4.36 5.06
CA VAL A 85 17.52 -4.30 3.78
C VAL A 85 17.81 -5.72 3.28
N GLY A 86 18.33 -6.60 4.13
CA GLY A 86 18.59 -8.00 3.82
C GLY A 86 17.34 -8.73 3.34
N TRP A 87 16.23 -8.58 4.08
CA TRP A 87 14.92 -9.11 3.70
C TRP A 87 14.44 -8.54 2.36
N SER A 88 14.60 -7.23 2.13
CA SER A 88 14.19 -6.60 0.87
C SER A 88 15.01 -7.13 -0.32
N ARG A 89 16.32 -7.31 -0.15
CA ARG A 89 17.22 -7.87 -1.17
C ARG A 89 16.90 -9.31 -1.44
N TRP A 90 16.75 -10.13 -0.40
CA TRP A 90 16.36 -11.52 -0.53
C TRP A 90 15.01 -11.65 -1.26
N ARG A 91 14.00 -10.86 -0.89
CA ARG A 91 12.71 -10.82 -1.61
C ARG A 91 12.87 -10.44 -3.08
N ARG A 92 13.75 -9.48 -3.40
CA ARG A 92 14.03 -9.09 -4.80
C ARG A 92 14.74 -10.22 -5.55
N VAL A 93 15.70 -10.90 -4.94
CA VAL A 93 16.42 -12.03 -5.56
C VAL A 93 15.45 -13.18 -5.83
N VAL A 94 14.70 -13.62 -4.82
CA VAL A 94 13.68 -14.66 -4.96
C VAL A 94 12.67 -14.28 -6.05
N TRP A 95 12.24 -13.02 -6.10
CA TRP A 95 11.35 -12.54 -7.15
C TRP A 95 11.98 -12.61 -8.54
N ARG A 96 13.23 -12.19 -8.69
CA ARG A 96 13.97 -12.27 -9.97
C ARG A 96 14.13 -13.71 -10.43
N THR A 97 14.47 -14.62 -9.54
CA THR A 97 14.60 -16.04 -9.87
C THR A 97 13.26 -16.64 -10.32
N HIS A 98 12.17 -16.33 -9.61
CA HIS A 98 10.83 -16.79 -10.01
C HIS A 98 10.37 -16.14 -11.33
N ALA A 99 10.67 -14.87 -11.55
CA ALA A 99 10.35 -14.17 -12.79
C ALA A 99 11.14 -14.75 -13.98
N ALA A 100 12.42 -15.10 -13.77
CA ALA A 100 13.26 -15.74 -14.79
C ALA A 100 12.78 -17.14 -15.17
N GLN A 101 12.10 -17.84 -14.25
CA GLN A 101 11.47 -19.15 -14.51
C GLN A 101 10.07 -19.02 -15.13
N GLY A 102 9.56 -17.80 -15.28
CA GLY A 102 8.28 -17.54 -15.92
C GLY A 102 8.29 -17.99 -17.37
N ARG A 103 7.19 -18.60 -17.82
CA ARG A 103 7.01 -18.99 -19.22
C ARG A 103 6.04 -18.03 -19.88
N TRP A 104 6.45 -17.45 -21.01
CA TRP A 104 5.58 -16.61 -21.81
C TRP A 104 4.89 -17.43 -22.89
N LEU A 105 3.58 -17.36 -22.94
CA LEU A 105 2.75 -17.93 -24.01
C LEU A 105 2.25 -16.80 -24.87
N ALA A 106 2.71 -16.70 -26.12
CA ALA A 106 2.11 -15.80 -27.10
C ALA A 106 0.71 -16.30 -27.42
N ILE A 107 -0.28 -15.41 -27.42
CA ILE A 107 -1.68 -15.73 -27.66
C ILE A 107 -2.12 -15.02 -28.93
N THR A 108 -2.56 -15.81 -29.90
CA THR A 108 -3.28 -15.29 -31.07
C THR A 108 -4.76 -15.39 -30.77
N PRO A 109 -5.45 -14.23 -30.57
CA PRO A 109 -6.88 -14.25 -30.26
C PRO A 109 -7.67 -14.86 -31.43
N PRO A 110 -8.81 -15.51 -31.15
CA PRO A 110 -9.70 -15.97 -32.21
C PRO A 110 -10.31 -14.78 -32.95
N VAL A 111 -10.83 -15.02 -34.16
CA VAL A 111 -11.51 -14.00 -34.98
C VAL A 111 -12.73 -13.42 -34.27
N THR A 112 -13.38 -14.21 -33.40
CA THR A 112 -14.54 -13.80 -32.62
C THR A 112 -14.31 -14.05 -31.13
N ALA A 113 -14.21 -12.97 -30.35
CA ALA A 113 -14.16 -13.04 -28.89
C ALA A 113 -15.35 -12.25 -28.32
N THR A 114 -16.36 -12.95 -27.81
CA THR A 114 -17.49 -12.27 -27.16
C THR A 114 -17.09 -11.81 -25.75
N PRO A 115 -17.67 -10.72 -25.23
CA PRO A 115 -17.41 -10.26 -23.87
C PRO A 115 -17.71 -11.34 -22.81
N ALA A 116 -18.81 -12.07 -22.98
CA ALA A 116 -19.21 -13.15 -22.08
C ALA A 116 -18.18 -14.31 -22.06
N ALA A 117 -17.67 -14.71 -23.23
CA ALA A 117 -16.63 -15.74 -23.33
C ALA A 117 -15.33 -15.27 -22.66
N THR A 118 -14.98 -13.99 -22.81
CA THR A 118 -13.80 -13.39 -22.17
C THR A 118 -13.90 -13.42 -20.64
N VAL A 119 -15.05 -13.06 -20.07
CA VAL A 119 -15.29 -13.16 -18.62
C VAL A 119 -15.20 -14.62 -18.15
N GLY A 120 -15.80 -15.55 -18.90
CA GLY A 120 -15.73 -16.98 -18.62
C GLY A 120 -14.30 -17.50 -18.63
N LEU A 121 -13.49 -17.08 -19.61
CA LEU A 121 -12.08 -17.42 -19.72
C LEU A 121 -11.30 -16.97 -18.49
N TRP A 122 -11.45 -15.71 -18.07
CA TRP A 122 -10.72 -15.20 -16.90
C TRP A 122 -11.05 -15.99 -15.63
N ARG A 123 -12.33 -16.37 -15.45
CA ARG A 123 -12.75 -17.24 -14.35
C ARG A 123 -12.11 -18.63 -14.44
N LEU A 124 -12.04 -19.22 -15.63
CA LEU A 124 -11.37 -20.50 -15.85
C LEU A 124 -9.87 -20.42 -15.57
N LEU A 125 -9.18 -19.40 -16.06
CA LEU A 125 -7.75 -19.18 -15.82
C LEU A 125 -7.43 -18.99 -14.34
N ALA A 126 -8.31 -18.33 -13.58
CA ALA A 126 -8.14 -18.20 -12.14
C ALA A 126 -8.12 -19.56 -11.40
N THR A 127 -8.74 -20.61 -11.97
CA THR A 127 -8.69 -21.98 -11.41
C THR A 127 -7.37 -22.70 -11.67
N ALA A 128 -6.61 -22.29 -12.70
CA ALA A 128 -5.29 -22.84 -13.00
C ALA A 128 -4.22 -22.39 -12.00
N LEU A 129 -4.49 -21.33 -11.24
CA LEU A 129 -3.58 -20.81 -10.23
C LEU A 129 -3.59 -21.70 -8.98
N PRO A 130 -2.41 -22.11 -8.48
CA PRO A 130 -2.31 -22.89 -7.26
C PRO A 130 -2.93 -22.13 -6.08
N ALA A 131 -3.53 -22.88 -5.16
CA ALA A 131 -4.13 -22.29 -3.97
C ALA A 131 -3.05 -21.54 -3.17
N PRO A 132 -3.36 -20.33 -2.65
CA PRO A 132 -2.41 -19.61 -1.82
C PRO A 132 -2.12 -20.45 -0.58
N ARG A 133 -0.87 -20.86 -0.41
CA ARG A 133 -0.41 -21.49 0.84
C ARG A 133 -0.10 -20.39 1.84
N TRP A 134 -0.42 -20.60 3.11
CA TRP A 134 -0.17 -19.64 4.19
C TRP A 134 1.32 -19.29 4.36
N TRP A 135 2.21 -20.20 3.96
CA TRP A 135 3.66 -19.95 3.89
C TRP A 135 4.17 -19.42 2.54
N SER A 136 3.33 -19.31 1.50
CA SER A 136 3.79 -18.80 0.22
C SER A 136 4.01 -17.29 0.34
N LEU A 137 5.27 -16.88 0.22
CA LEU A 137 5.70 -15.48 0.29
C LEU A 137 5.00 -14.58 -0.73
N ARG A 138 4.49 -15.16 -1.82
CA ARG A 138 3.54 -14.52 -2.73
C ARG A 138 2.56 -15.55 -3.34
N PRO A 139 1.28 -15.17 -3.49
CA PRO A 139 0.35 -15.95 -4.29
C PRO A 139 0.81 -15.99 -5.75
N ALA A 140 0.66 -17.15 -6.38
CA ALA A 140 0.88 -17.29 -7.81
C ALA A 140 -0.06 -16.36 -8.58
N ARG A 141 0.48 -15.73 -9.62
CA ARG A 141 -0.24 -14.77 -10.47
C ARG A 141 0.02 -15.05 -11.93
N LEU A 142 -1.02 -14.97 -12.74
CA LEU A 142 -0.91 -14.88 -14.18
C LEU A 142 -0.71 -13.41 -14.54
N VAL A 143 0.07 -13.12 -15.58
CA VAL A 143 0.18 -11.76 -16.12
C VAL A 143 -0.21 -11.79 -17.57
N TRP A 144 -1.32 -11.15 -17.89
CA TRP A 144 -1.68 -10.88 -19.28
C TRP A 144 -0.88 -9.68 -19.73
N GLU A 145 -0.14 -9.83 -20.82
CA GLU A 145 0.74 -8.83 -21.36
C GLU A 145 0.37 -8.53 -22.79
N VAL A 146 0.30 -7.24 -23.13
CA VAL A 146 0.16 -6.77 -24.50
C VAL A 146 1.34 -5.86 -24.78
N ALA A 147 2.20 -6.28 -25.70
CA ALA A 147 3.30 -5.50 -26.19
C ALA A 147 2.93 -4.87 -27.54
N ALA A 148 3.29 -3.62 -27.73
CA ALA A 148 3.28 -2.96 -29.03
C ALA A 148 4.70 -2.76 -29.51
N ASP A 149 4.96 -3.22 -30.72
CA ASP A 149 6.19 -3.00 -31.45
C ASP A 149 5.86 -2.47 -32.86
N PRO A 150 6.86 -2.07 -33.68
CA PRO A 150 6.60 -1.63 -35.06
C PRO A 150 5.93 -2.69 -35.94
N GLY A 151 6.02 -3.98 -35.57
CA GLY A 151 5.35 -5.09 -36.25
C GLY A 151 3.89 -5.30 -35.79
N GLY A 152 3.43 -4.60 -34.76
CA GLY A 152 2.06 -4.56 -34.31
C GLY A 152 1.89 -4.89 -32.83
N LEU A 153 0.67 -5.34 -32.50
CA LEU A 153 0.32 -5.74 -31.14
C LEU A 153 0.50 -7.25 -30.96
N ARG A 154 1.20 -7.63 -29.90
CA ARG A 154 1.39 -9.02 -29.49
C ARG A 154 0.87 -9.21 -28.08
N ALA A 155 -0.13 -10.08 -27.95
CA ALA A 155 -0.65 -10.46 -26.65
C ALA A 155 0.01 -11.77 -26.19
N GLY A 156 0.20 -11.91 -24.88
CA GLY A 156 0.67 -13.14 -24.30
C GLY A 156 0.38 -13.24 -22.81
N LEU A 157 0.59 -14.43 -22.27
CA LEU A 157 0.34 -14.76 -20.88
C LEU A 157 1.62 -15.27 -20.23
N TRP A 158 2.03 -14.61 -19.15
CA TRP A 158 3.06 -15.11 -18.27
C TRP A 158 2.49 -16.12 -17.30
N LEU A 159 3.05 -17.32 -17.33
CA LEU A 159 2.76 -18.40 -16.42
C LEU A 159 3.82 -18.45 -15.31
N PRO A 160 3.39 -18.50 -14.03
CA PRO A 160 4.32 -18.70 -12.93
C PRO A 160 4.87 -20.14 -12.96
N PRO A 161 6.06 -20.38 -12.36
CA PRO A 161 6.61 -21.73 -12.25
C PRO A 161 5.63 -22.63 -11.49
N GLY A 162 5.44 -23.86 -11.99
CA GLY A 162 4.51 -24.84 -11.44
C GLY A 162 3.12 -24.86 -12.09
N VAL A 163 2.77 -23.89 -12.94
CA VAL A 163 1.56 -23.95 -13.76
C VAL A 163 1.87 -24.68 -15.07
N ASN A 164 1.11 -25.74 -15.37
CA ASN A 164 1.28 -26.54 -16.59
C ASN A 164 0.79 -25.75 -17.82
N PRO A 165 1.66 -25.41 -18.80
CA PRO A 165 1.26 -24.65 -19.98
C PRO A 165 0.19 -25.34 -20.82
N THR A 166 0.24 -26.67 -20.94
CA THR A 166 -0.73 -27.46 -21.69
C THR A 166 -2.11 -27.41 -21.04
N ALA A 167 -2.18 -27.40 -19.70
CA ALA A 167 -3.45 -27.22 -18.99
C ALA A 167 -4.04 -25.83 -19.23
N VAL A 168 -3.20 -24.79 -19.25
CA VAL A 168 -3.63 -23.43 -19.57
C VAL A 168 -4.10 -23.31 -21.01
N LEU A 169 -3.40 -23.92 -21.98
CA LEU A 169 -3.83 -23.95 -23.37
C LEU A 169 -5.21 -24.61 -23.53
N ARG A 170 -5.46 -25.73 -22.84
CA ARG A 170 -6.79 -26.37 -22.85
C ARG A 170 -7.88 -25.47 -22.26
N LEU A 171 -7.57 -24.72 -21.20
CA LEU A 171 -8.51 -23.74 -20.62
C LEU A 171 -8.75 -22.56 -21.56
N LEU A 172 -7.71 -22.08 -22.23
CA LEU A 172 -7.80 -21.05 -23.26
C LEU A 172 -8.71 -21.51 -24.40
N GLN A 173 -8.47 -22.69 -24.96
CA GLN A 173 -9.27 -23.26 -26.04
C GLN A 173 -10.73 -23.51 -25.63
N ARG A 174 -10.97 -23.84 -24.36
CA ARG A 174 -12.33 -23.99 -23.81
C ARG A 174 -13.06 -22.65 -23.67
N GLY A 175 -12.37 -21.59 -23.27
CA GLY A 175 -12.96 -20.25 -23.10
C GLY A 175 -13.04 -19.46 -24.42
N TRP A 176 -12.10 -19.68 -25.32
CA TRP A 176 -11.96 -19.02 -26.62
C TRP A 176 -11.68 -20.07 -27.72
N PRO A 177 -12.74 -20.62 -28.33
CA PRO A 177 -12.59 -21.57 -29.43
C PRO A 177 -11.77 -20.96 -30.58
N GLY A 178 -10.77 -21.69 -31.06
CA GLY A 178 -9.87 -21.23 -32.13
C GLY A 178 -8.68 -20.38 -31.68
N VAL A 179 -8.54 -20.09 -30.38
CA VAL A 179 -7.33 -19.46 -29.83
C VAL A 179 -6.12 -20.35 -30.08
N ARG A 180 -5.02 -19.72 -30.49
CA ARG A 180 -3.71 -20.39 -30.57
C ARG A 180 -2.82 -19.79 -29.49
N ALA A 181 -2.14 -20.66 -28.75
CA ALA A 181 -1.09 -20.21 -27.84
C ALA A 181 0.18 -21.00 -28.09
N GLU A 182 1.29 -20.28 -28.22
CA GLU A 182 2.61 -20.85 -28.47
C GLU A 182 3.59 -20.34 -27.43
N GLN A 183 4.37 -21.25 -26.85
CA GLN A 183 5.45 -20.85 -25.95
C GLN A 183 6.58 -20.25 -26.77
N THR A 184 6.80 -18.95 -26.60
CA THR A 184 7.81 -18.21 -27.36
C THR A 184 8.66 -17.36 -26.42
N ARG A 185 9.67 -16.68 -26.95
CA ARG A 185 10.47 -15.73 -26.16
C ARG A 185 9.64 -14.50 -25.86
N PRO A 186 9.64 -14.00 -24.62
CA PRO A 186 8.90 -12.81 -24.24
C PRO A 186 9.33 -11.59 -25.06
N PRO A 187 8.44 -10.61 -25.26
CA PRO A 187 8.78 -9.38 -25.94
C PRO A 187 9.88 -8.66 -25.15
N ARG A 188 10.88 -8.16 -25.88
CA ARG A 188 11.97 -7.39 -25.28
C ARG A 188 11.50 -5.96 -25.12
N VAL A 189 11.43 -5.48 -23.89
CA VAL A 189 11.27 -4.06 -23.62
C VAL A 189 12.62 -3.39 -23.87
N PRO A 190 12.70 -2.36 -24.74
CA PRO A 190 13.93 -1.60 -24.91
C PRO A 190 14.40 -1.04 -23.57
N THR A 191 15.63 -1.34 -23.19
CA THR A 191 16.25 -0.79 -21.97
C THR A 191 16.98 0.52 -22.22
N THR A 192 16.97 0.98 -23.48
CA THR A 192 17.62 2.20 -23.96
C THR A 192 16.55 3.23 -24.32
N GLY A 193 16.71 4.45 -23.81
CA GLY A 193 15.72 5.54 -23.96
C GLY A 193 14.93 5.85 -22.69
N ALA A 194 14.11 6.91 -22.77
CA ALA A 194 13.25 7.30 -21.66
C ALA A 194 12.07 6.33 -21.53
N VAL A 195 11.95 5.68 -20.37
CA VAL A 195 10.85 4.76 -20.06
C VAL A 195 9.91 5.46 -19.08
N ALA A 196 8.66 5.69 -19.50
CA ALA A 196 7.58 6.06 -18.61
C ALA A 196 6.82 4.80 -18.18
N ALA A 197 6.72 4.57 -16.88
CA ALA A 197 5.96 3.45 -16.33
C ALA A 197 4.87 3.99 -15.39
N LEU A 198 3.63 3.55 -15.62
CA LEU A 198 2.50 3.84 -14.76
C LEU A 198 1.97 2.53 -14.18
N ALA A 199 1.89 2.45 -12.86
CA ALA A 199 1.29 1.33 -12.16
C ALA A 199 -0.07 1.76 -11.61
N VAL A 200 -1.15 1.26 -12.21
CA VAL A 200 -2.51 1.51 -11.74
C VAL A 200 -2.93 0.38 -10.82
N TRP A 201 -3.33 0.73 -9.60
CA TRP A 201 -3.91 -0.20 -8.65
C TRP A 201 -5.43 -0.03 -8.64
N PRO A 202 -6.22 -1.11 -8.54
CA PRO A 202 -7.66 -0.98 -8.38
C PRO A 202 -7.94 -0.26 -7.05
N THR A 203 -8.34 1.00 -7.13
CA THR A 203 -8.75 1.83 -5.98
C THR A 203 -10.20 1.58 -5.56
N GLN A 204 -10.96 0.89 -6.42
CA GLN A 204 -12.37 0.54 -6.24
C GLN A 204 -12.57 -0.98 -6.20
N PRO A 205 -13.69 -1.49 -5.67
CA PRO A 205 -13.95 -2.92 -5.67
C PRO A 205 -13.87 -3.46 -7.11
N GLU A 206 -13.27 -4.64 -7.23
CA GLU A 206 -12.72 -5.29 -8.45
C GLU A 206 -13.66 -5.50 -9.65
N TRP A 207 -14.89 -5.01 -9.58
CA TRP A 207 -15.91 -4.97 -10.62
C TRP A 207 -16.10 -3.57 -11.24
N LEU A 208 -15.53 -2.52 -10.64
CA LEU A 208 -15.43 -1.18 -11.22
C LEU A 208 -14.14 -1.04 -12.03
N PRO A 209 -14.15 -0.22 -13.10
CA PRO A 209 -13.05 -0.16 -14.06
C PRO A 209 -11.75 0.29 -13.40
N LEU A 210 -10.63 -0.30 -13.82
CA LEU A 210 -9.29 0.16 -13.48
C LEU A 210 -9.05 1.53 -14.13
N VAL A 211 -9.56 2.58 -13.52
CA VAL A 211 -9.25 3.96 -13.88
C VAL A 211 -8.60 4.60 -12.68
N ASP A 212 -7.47 5.24 -12.92
CA ASP A 212 -6.81 6.05 -11.91
C ASP A 212 -7.70 7.25 -11.59
N ALA A 213 -8.08 7.42 -10.32
CA ALA A 213 -8.83 8.59 -9.86
C ALA A 213 -7.90 9.74 -9.47
N ALA A 214 -6.58 9.52 -9.44
CA ALA A 214 -5.62 10.41 -8.80
C ALA A 214 -5.16 11.61 -9.64
N ALA A 215 -5.64 11.76 -10.88
CA ALA A 215 -5.46 13.01 -11.61
C ALA A 215 -6.75 13.32 -12.37
N PRO A 216 -7.46 14.43 -12.07
CA PRO A 216 -8.36 14.98 -13.09
C PRO A 216 -7.50 15.19 -14.33
N PRO A 217 -7.84 14.58 -15.49
CA PRO A 217 -7.12 14.86 -16.72
C PRO A 217 -7.14 16.39 -16.90
N PRO A 218 -6.05 17.03 -17.36
CA PRO A 218 -6.14 18.41 -17.77
C PRO A 218 -7.31 18.49 -18.74
N VAL A 219 -8.33 19.25 -18.36
CA VAL A 219 -9.61 19.33 -19.06
C VAL A 219 -9.32 19.86 -20.45
N ARG A 220 -9.09 18.95 -21.41
CA ARG A 220 -9.34 19.25 -22.81
C ARG A 220 -10.87 19.31 -22.91
N ARG A 221 -11.40 20.52 -22.74
CA ARG A 221 -12.79 20.85 -23.08
C ARG A 221 -13.09 20.26 -24.45
N GLY A 222 -14.00 19.29 -24.51
CA GLY A 222 -14.76 19.04 -25.73
C GLY A 222 -14.92 17.59 -26.18
N VAL A 223 -14.21 16.59 -25.64
CA VAL A 223 -14.29 15.23 -26.19
C VAL A 223 -14.36 14.20 -25.05
N ASP A 224 -15.51 13.53 -24.95
CA ASP A 224 -15.72 12.21 -24.31
C ASP A 224 -15.84 12.12 -22.78
N ALA A 225 -16.66 12.98 -22.16
CA ALA A 225 -17.18 12.71 -20.80
C ALA A 225 -18.32 11.66 -20.78
N GLY A 226 -18.83 11.24 -21.95
CA GLY A 226 -19.97 10.33 -22.11
C GLY A 226 -19.71 9.07 -22.92
N ALA A 227 -18.46 8.77 -23.28
CA ALA A 227 -18.16 7.59 -24.09
C ALA A 227 -18.50 6.30 -23.31
N PRO A 228 -19.23 5.34 -23.91
CA PRO A 228 -19.51 4.06 -23.30
C PRO A 228 -18.22 3.39 -22.84
N GLN A 229 -18.28 2.69 -21.71
CA GLN A 229 -17.11 2.16 -21.01
C GLN A 229 -16.21 1.25 -21.89
N ASP A 230 -16.80 0.65 -22.94
CA ASP A 230 -16.11 -0.11 -23.97
C ASP A 230 -15.06 0.71 -24.76
N ASP A 231 -15.25 2.03 -24.88
CA ASP A 231 -14.34 2.92 -25.61
C ASP A 231 -13.08 3.26 -24.81
N ARG A 232 -13.08 3.10 -23.48
CA ARG A 232 -11.91 3.45 -22.65
C ARG A 232 -10.75 2.48 -22.83
N LEU A 233 -11.04 1.17 -22.89
CA LEU A 233 -10.01 0.17 -23.19
C LEU A 233 -9.51 0.31 -24.63
N ARG A 234 -10.41 0.67 -25.56
CA ARG A 234 -10.03 0.97 -26.94
C ARG A 234 -9.01 2.10 -27.00
N ALA A 235 -9.23 3.20 -26.28
CA ALA A 235 -8.27 4.30 -26.18
C ALA A 235 -6.90 3.87 -25.62
N VAL A 236 -6.88 2.95 -24.64
CA VAL A 236 -5.62 2.38 -24.12
C VAL A 236 -4.90 1.56 -25.20
N TYR A 237 -5.61 0.70 -25.93
CA TYR A 237 -5.02 -0.08 -27.02
C TYR A 237 -4.57 0.78 -28.20
N ASP A 238 -5.31 1.83 -28.54
CA ASP A 238 -4.95 2.79 -29.59
C ASP A 238 -3.71 3.58 -29.20
N GLY A 239 -3.64 4.04 -27.94
CA GLY A 239 -2.45 4.68 -27.38
C GLY A 239 -1.24 3.74 -27.37
N LEU A 240 -1.44 2.48 -27.00
CA LEU A 240 -0.41 1.44 -27.03
C LEU A 240 0.09 1.18 -28.46
N ALA A 241 -0.81 1.06 -29.44
CA ALA A 241 -0.47 0.90 -30.84
C ALA A 241 0.30 2.13 -31.38
N SER A 242 -0.07 3.34 -30.95
CA SER A 242 0.65 4.57 -31.27
C SER A 242 2.06 4.58 -30.68
N ALA A 243 2.22 4.15 -29.43
CA ALA A 243 3.53 3.98 -28.80
C ALA A 243 4.38 2.93 -29.53
N GLY A 244 3.78 1.83 -30.00
CA GLY A 244 4.45 0.83 -30.83
C GLY A 244 5.15 1.40 -32.06
N ARG A 245 4.53 2.41 -32.72
CA ARG A 245 5.10 3.09 -33.88
C ARG A 245 6.28 4.02 -33.56
N THR A 246 6.42 4.45 -32.32
CA THR A 246 7.38 5.50 -31.91
C THR A 246 8.53 4.99 -31.03
N GLY A 247 8.45 3.75 -30.54
CA GLY A 247 9.53 3.16 -29.74
C GLY A 247 9.14 1.89 -28.98
N GLY A 248 7.84 1.64 -28.81
CA GLY A 248 7.32 0.46 -28.15
C GLY A 248 6.40 0.80 -26.97
N GLY A 249 5.52 -0.12 -26.62
CA GLY A 249 4.62 0.01 -25.48
C GLY A 249 4.37 -1.33 -24.82
N LEU A 250 4.12 -1.32 -23.50
CA LEU A 250 3.78 -2.53 -22.75
C LEU A 250 2.62 -2.28 -21.79
N LEU A 251 1.59 -3.11 -21.89
CA LEU A 251 0.52 -3.19 -20.91
C LEU A 251 0.59 -4.53 -20.18
N GLN A 252 0.68 -4.51 -18.85
CA GLN A 252 0.63 -5.71 -18.03
C GLN A 252 -0.56 -5.68 -17.08
N VAL A 253 -1.38 -6.73 -17.14
CA VAL A 253 -2.52 -6.94 -16.24
C VAL A 253 -2.22 -8.14 -15.36
N HIS A 254 -2.07 -7.89 -14.06
CA HIS A 254 -1.79 -8.93 -13.07
C HIS A 254 -3.06 -9.57 -12.55
N ILE A 255 -3.16 -10.88 -12.67
CA ILE A 255 -4.33 -11.67 -12.29
C ILE A 255 -3.91 -12.63 -11.19
N SER A 256 -4.57 -12.54 -10.04
CA SER A 256 -4.33 -13.39 -8.89
C SER A 256 -5.61 -14.08 -8.44
N ARG A 257 -5.47 -15.28 -7.85
CA ARG A 257 -6.60 -15.95 -7.21
C ARG A 257 -7.07 -15.14 -6.00
N ALA A 258 -8.37 -14.88 -5.91
CA ALA A 258 -8.95 -14.18 -4.77
C ALA A 258 -8.70 -14.98 -3.47
N PRO A 259 -8.32 -14.32 -2.35
CA PRO A 259 -8.16 -14.97 -1.06
C PRO A 259 -9.43 -15.72 -0.62
N ALA A 260 -9.27 -16.84 0.10
CA ALA A 260 -10.41 -17.66 0.53
C ALA A 260 -11.44 -16.88 1.36
N HIS A 261 -10.99 -15.98 2.26
CA HIS A 261 -11.90 -15.12 3.03
C HIS A 261 -12.73 -14.21 2.12
N ARG A 262 -12.11 -13.64 1.07
CA ARG A 262 -12.77 -12.74 0.12
C ARG A 262 -13.80 -13.48 -0.71
N LEU A 263 -13.46 -14.70 -1.14
CA LEU A 263 -14.42 -15.59 -1.80
C LEU A 263 -15.59 -15.96 -0.87
N ARG A 264 -15.35 -16.15 0.43
CA ARG A 264 -16.44 -16.38 1.40
C ARG A 264 -17.34 -15.15 1.53
N VAL A 265 -16.77 -13.95 1.65
CA VAL A 265 -17.53 -12.70 1.70
C VAL A 265 -18.36 -12.51 0.43
N LEU A 266 -17.77 -12.75 -0.75
CA LEU A 266 -18.49 -12.66 -2.03
C LEU A 266 -19.59 -13.72 -2.14
N ARG A 267 -19.33 -14.98 -1.74
CA ARG A 267 -20.37 -16.01 -1.68
C ARG A 267 -21.50 -15.62 -0.73
N GLN A 268 -21.15 -15.14 0.46
CA GLN A 268 -22.13 -14.71 1.45
C GLN A 268 -22.96 -13.52 0.97
N ALA A 269 -22.34 -12.59 0.24
CA ALA A 269 -23.03 -11.48 -0.42
C ALA A 269 -23.91 -11.94 -1.59
N MET A 270 -23.50 -12.95 -2.37
CA MET A 270 -24.35 -13.55 -3.40
C MET A 270 -25.53 -14.33 -2.82
N THR A 271 -25.36 -14.99 -1.67
CA THR A 271 -26.43 -15.72 -0.99
C THR A 271 -27.36 -14.78 -0.21
N ASN A 272 -26.88 -13.62 0.25
CA ASN A 272 -27.68 -12.60 0.96
C ASN A 272 -27.40 -11.20 0.39
N PRO A 273 -27.91 -10.87 -0.81
CA PRO A 273 -27.65 -9.60 -1.48
C PRO A 273 -28.15 -8.39 -0.66
N ASP A 274 -29.25 -8.55 0.07
CA ASP A 274 -29.85 -7.46 0.85
C ASP A 274 -28.96 -7.02 2.02
N ARG A 275 -28.27 -7.96 2.68
CA ARG A 275 -27.30 -7.64 3.73
C ARG A 275 -26.04 -6.94 3.21
N ALA A 276 -25.65 -7.20 1.95
CA ALA A 276 -24.50 -6.54 1.35
C ALA A 276 -24.80 -5.08 0.96
N ARG A 277 -26.06 -4.77 0.62
CA ARG A 277 -26.53 -3.41 0.34
C ARG A 277 -26.70 -2.57 1.61
N HIS A 278 -27.06 -3.20 2.73
CA HIS A 278 -27.25 -2.51 4.02
C HIS A 278 -25.99 -2.29 4.84
N ARG A 279 -24.80 -2.24 4.22
CA ARG A 279 -23.64 -1.70 4.93
C ARG A 279 -23.96 -0.22 5.17
N PRO A 280 -24.08 0.23 6.43
CA PRO A 280 -24.50 1.59 6.71
C PRO A 280 -23.51 2.51 6.03
N GLU A 281 -24.04 3.29 5.08
CA GLU A 281 -23.37 4.41 4.49
C GLU A 281 -22.79 5.22 5.65
N ALA A 282 -21.46 5.29 5.73
CA ALA A 282 -20.81 6.12 6.73
C ALA A 282 -21.46 7.51 6.61
N PRO A 283 -21.92 8.11 7.73
CA PRO A 283 -22.68 9.34 7.68
C PRO A 283 -21.92 10.34 6.82
N GLN A 284 -22.53 10.66 5.68
CA GLN A 284 -21.97 11.57 4.71
C GLN A 284 -21.66 12.86 5.47
N PRO A 285 -20.40 13.35 5.45
CA PRO A 285 -20.05 14.55 6.19
C PRO A 285 -21.01 15.65 5.75
N ALA A 286 -21.70 16.24 6.73
CA ALA A 286 -22.71 17.26 6.50
C ALA A 286 -22.14 18.31 5.53
N PRO A 287 -22.90 18.72 4.50
CA PRO A 287 -22.43 19.73 3.57
C PRO A 287 -21.99 20.96 4.37
N PRO A 288 -20.84 21.58 4.03
CA PRO A 288 -20.39 22.77 4.73
C PRO A 288 -21.49 23.80 4.71
N ALA A 289 -21.89 24.28 5.89
CA ALA A 289 -22.93 25.29 6.03
C ALA A 289 -22.56 26.51 5.19
N TYR A 290 -23.29 26.72 4.10
CA TYR A 290 -23.13 27.86 3.24
C TYR A 290 -23.56 29.10 4.03
N SER A 291 -22.58 29.84 4.55
CA SER A 291 -22.81 31.13 5.18
C SER A 291 -23.36 32.09 4.14
N ARG A 292 -24.69 32.27 4.12
CA ARG A 292 -25.35 33.39 3.44
C ARG A 292 -24.90 34.68 4.14
N ARG A 293 -23.82 35.28 3.64
CA ARG A 293 -23.59 36.70 3.89
C ARG A 293 -24.64 37.47 3.09
N HIS A 294 -25.59 38.06 3.82
CA HIS A 294 -26.43 39.14 3.32
C HIS A 294 -25.51 40.28 2.86
N CYS A 295 -25.46 40.54 1.56
CA CYS A 295 -25.09 41.87 1.09
C CYS A 295 -26.30 42.77 1.36
N ALA A 296 -26.19 43.59 2.39
CA ALA A 296 -27.08 44.72 2.61
C ALA A 296 -26.82 45.75 1.50
N SER A 297 -27.89 46.08 0.79
CA SER A 297 -27.97 47.22 -0.10
C SER A 297 -27.71 48.51 0.67
N GLY A 298 -26.83 49.36 0.17
CA GLY A 298 -26.59 50.71 0.66
C GLY A 298 -26.16 51.59 -0.51
N LEU A 299 -27.15 52.35 -1.01
CA LEU A 299 -27.10 53.62 -1.76
C LEU A 299 -26.06 53.79 -2.88
#